data_AF-A0A379CEP1-F1
#
_entry.id   AF-A0A379CEP1-F1
#
_cell.length_a   1.000
_cell.length_b   1.000
_cell.length_c   1.000
_cell.angle_alpha   90.00
_cell.angle_beta   90.00
_cell.angle_gamma   90.00
#
_symmetry.space_group_name_H-M   'P 1'
#
loop_
_entity.id
_entity.type
_entity.pdbx_description
1 polymer ?
#
loop_
_entity_poly.entity_id
_entity_poly.type
_entity_poly.pdbx_seq_one_letter_code
_entity_poly.pdbx_strand_id
1 'polypeptide(L)'
;MNSKLINVMIVGAGEAGQILVREIDNNRSKINRRVVVLVDDNKDIIGKDLLGIPVRGGVDEIKQIAGEFHVDEIIFSIANIKNSRKKEILDICRSTGLRTRTIPAMVDIIDCNVDIKTIRNVEIDDLLGREAVTLDIEKISGYLKDRSIMVTGGGGTIGSELCRQVANYNPKKLIILDNYENNAYSVEQELKIKYKNKLDIEVVIANIREEKRLDYVFEKYRPEILFHAAAHKHVPLMEFNKTEAVKNNIFGSLNLIKAADKYKVSRFVLISSDKAVNPTNIMGATKRAAEMMIQVYNEFSSTEFVAVRFGNVLGSSGSVVPLFKKQIASGGPVTVTHKDIIRYFMTIPEAVALVMQAGAMAKGGEIFVLDMGEPVKIDDLARNIIRLSGFEPDEDINIEYTGLRPGEKLFEELLMAEEGLKDTDHKKIFIGKPQTFNKDEIFVLIEKLREAAFNEREEEINPLMRKLVKTYVRPEDVNGL
;
A
#
# COMPACT_ATOMS: atom_id res chain seq x y z
N MET A 1 17.18 -37.28 -18.67
CA MET A 1 16.02 -37.63 -17.83
C MET A 1 14.80 -36.94 -18.43
N ASN A 2 13.82 -37.70 -18.95
CA ASN A 2 12.57 -37.12 -19.43
C ASN A 2 11.84 -36.49 -18.23
N SER A 3 11.77 -35.17 -18.19
CA SER A 3 11.00 -34.46 -17.16
C SER A 3 9.52 -34.84 -17.29
N LYS A 4 8.88 -35.26 -16.20
CA LYS A 4 7.44 -35.63 -16.15
C LYS A 4 6.57 -34.48 -16.66
N LEU A 5 5.81 -34.69 -17.74
CA LEU A 5 4.91 -33.69 -18.33
C LEU A 5 3.86 -33.26 -17.29
N ILE A 6 3.71 -31.95 -17.07
CA ILE A 6 2.76 -31.39 -16.08
C ILE A 6 1.41 -31.19 -16.76
N ASN A 7 0.36 -31.86 -16.27
CA ASN A 7 -1.02 -31.66 -16.74
C ASN A 7 -1.61 -30.40 -16.12
N VAL A 8 -2.07 -29.49 -16.97
CA VAL A 8 -2.55 -28.17 -16.57
C VAL A 8 -4.05 -28.04 -16.79
N MET A 9 -4.77 -27.60 -15.76
CA MET A 9 -6.12 -27.07 -15.86
C MET A 9 -6.05 -25.55 -16.00
N ILE A 10 -6.81 -24.97 -16.95
CA ILE A 10 -6.98 -23.52 -17.03
C ILE A 10 -8.39 -23.16 -16.55
N VAL A 11 -8.47 -22.27 -15.55
CA VAL A 11 -9.72 -21.73 -15.03
C VAL A 11 -9.98 -20.39 -15.70
N GLY A 12 -10.93 -20.36 -16.62
CA GLY A 12 -11.23 -19.27 -17.55
C GLY A 12 -10.96 -19.67 -19.00
N ALA A 13 -12.01 -19.90 -19.77
CA ALA A 13 -11.96 -20.30 -21.17
C ALA A 13 -12.21 -19.13 -22.16
N GLY A 14 -12.25 -17.89 -21.65
CA GLY A 14 -12.29 -16.67 -22.44
C GLY A 14 -11.00 -16.38 -23.21
N GLU A 15 -10.86 -15.16 -23.74
CA GLU A 15 -9.73 -14.76 -24.61
C GLU A 15 -8.36 -15.02 -23.98
N ALA A 16 -8.16 -14.61 -22.73
CA ALA A 16 -6.88 -14.80 -22.03
C ALA A 16 -6.55 -16.29 -21.83
N GLY A 17 -7.56 -17.12 -21.56
CA GLY A 17 -7.41 -18.57 -21.47
C GLY A 17 -7.00 -19.19 -22.81
N GLN A 18 -7.62 -18.76 -23.90
CA GLN A 18 -7.29 -19.24 -25.24
C GLN A 18 -5.87 -18.82 -25.68
N ILE A 19 -5.45 -17.59 -25.34
CA ILE A 19 -4.08 -17.13 -25.56
C ILE A 19 -3.08 -18.03 -24.80
N LEU A 20 -3.36 -18.31 -23.52
CA LEU A 20 -2.55 -19.22 -22.70
C LEU A 20 -2.46 -20.64 -23.30
N VAL A 21 -3.57 -21.19 -23.80
CA VAL A 21 -3.57 -22.50 -24.47
C VAL A 21 -2.61 -22.50 -25.66
N ARG A 22 -2.73 -21.51 -26.55
CA ARG A 22 -1.85 -21.38 -27.73
C ARG A 22 -0.40 -21.23 -27.33
N GLU A 23 -0.13 -20.39 -26.33
CA GLU A 23 1.22 -20.06 -25.93
C GLU A 23 1.93 -21.24 -25.25
N ILE A 24 1.21 -22.03 -24.45
CA ILE A 24 1.72 -23.28 -23.85
C ILE A 24 1.97 -24.33 -24.95
N ASP A 25 1.08 -24.47 -25.92
CA ASP A 25 1.25 -25.47 -26.99
C ASP A 25 2.38 -25.08 -27.96
N ASN A 26 2.49 -23.80 -28.33
CA ASN A 26 3.57 -23.27 -29.16
C ASN A 26 4.97 -23.46 -28.52
N ASN A 27 5.04 -23.45 -27.18
CA ASN A 27 6.29 -23.58 -26.45
C ASN A 27 6.44 -24.94 -25.73
N ARG A 28 5.64 -25.94 -26.12
CA ARG A 28 5.60 -27.27 -25.49
C ARG A 28 6.95 -28.00 -25.45
N SER A 29 7.85 -27.70 -26.41
CA SER A 29 9.22 -28.23 -26.43
C SER A 29 10.16 -27.57 -25.42
N LYS A 30 9.82 -26.36 -24.94
CA LYS A 30 10.60 -25.59 -23.95
C LYS A 30 9.99 -25.64 -22.56
N ILE A 31 8.69 -25.90 -22.47
CA ILE A 31 7.91 -25.84 -21.24
C ILE A 31 7.22 -27.18 -21.10
N ASN A 32 7.59 -27.91 -20.06
CA ASN A 32 7.14 -29.28 -19.83
C ASN A 32 5.69 -29.34 -19.28
N ARG A 33 4.76 -28.67 -19.97
CA ARG A 33 3.35 -28.47 -19.60
C ARG A 33 2.44 -28.86 -20.75
N ARG A 34 1.26 -29.36 -20.43
CA ARG A 34 0.18 -29.64 -21.37
C ARG A 34 -1.14 -29.27 -20.75
N VAL A 35 -1.93 -28.43 -21.43
CA VAL A 35 -3.30 -28.16 -21.03
C VAL A 35 -4.14 -29.40 -21.31
N VAL A 36 -4.88 -29.89 -20.31
CA VAL A 36 -5.72 -31.09 -20.42
C VAL A 36 -7.22 -30.79 -20.31
N VAL A 37 -7.59 -29.69 -19.65
CA VAL A 37 -8.99 -29.31 -19.44
C VAL A 37 -9.11 -27.80 -19.18
N LEU A 38 -10.22 -27.22 -19.64
CA LEU A 38 -10.63 -25.85 -19.31
C LEU A 38 -11.86 -25.90 -18.40
N VAL A 39 -11.97 -24.95 -17.47
CA VAL A 39 -13.16 -24.77 -16.61
C VAL A 39 -13.66 -23.34 -16.76
N ASP A 40 -14.96 -23.15 -16.94
CA ASP A 40 -15.58 -21.82 -17.07
C ASP A 40 -17.06 -21.86 -16.67
N ASP A 41 -17.56 -20.81 -16.01
CA ASP A 41 -18.96 -20.73 -15.58
C ASP A 41 -19.93 -20.44 -16.75
N ASN A 42 -19.41 -20.10 -17.92
CA ASN A 42 -20.23 -19.83 -19.10
C ASN A 42 -20.85 -21.13 -19.66
N LYS A 43 -22.16 -21.29 -19.39
CA LYS A 43 -22.97 -22.44 -19.83
C LYS A 43 -22.96 -22.67 -21.34
N ASP A 44 -22.71 -21.65 -22.16
CA ASP A 44 -22.71 -21.79 -23.62
C ASP A 44 -21.48 -22.53 -24.15
N ILE A 45 -20.39 -22.56 -23.38
CA ILE A 45 -19.12 -23.22 -23.78
C ILE A 45 -18.85 -24.51 -23.01
N ILE A 46 -19.52 -24.74 -21.87
CA ILE A 46 -19.42 -26.00 -21.13
C ILE A 46 -19.82 -27.18 -22.03
N GLY A 47 -19.01 -28.23 -22.03
CA GLY A 47 -19.22 -29.43 -22.84
C GLY A 47 -18.71 -29.35 -24.27
N LYS A 48 -18.25 -28.17 -24.73
CA LYS A 48 -17.58 -27.99 -26.02
C LYS A 48 -16.07 -28.16 -25.91
N ASP A 49 -15.42 -28.28 -27.05
CA ASP A 49 -13.95 -28.25 -27.16
C ASP A 49 -13.51 -26.88 -27.70
N LEU A 50 -12.53 -26.26 -27.04
CA LEU A 50 -11.90 -25.01 -27.47
C LEU A 50 -10.43 -25.29 -27.75
N LEU A 51 -9.99 -25.00 -28.98
CA LEU A 51 -8.61 -25.28 -29.43
C LEU A 51 -8.20 -26.75 -29.21
N GLY A 52 -9.16 -27.68 -29.33
CA GLY A 52 -8.93 -29.11 -29.10
C GLY A 52 -8.84 -29.52 -27.62
N ILE A 53 -9.11 -28.62 -26.68
CA ILE A 53 -9.15 -28.89 -25.24
C ILE A 53 -10.60 -28.86 -24.76
N PRO A 54 -11.06 -29.88 -24.01
CA PRO A 54 -12.42 -29.92 -23.49
C PRO A 54 -12.66 -28.85 -22.42
N VAL A 55 -13.79 -28.15 -22.51
CA VAL A 55 -14.35 -27.33 -21.43
C VAL A 55 -15.27 -28.21 -20.59
N ARG A 56 -15.01 -28.32 -19.28
CA ARG A 56 -15.76 -29.18 -18.36
C ARG A 56 -16.15 -28.40 -17.11
N GLY A 57 -17.45 -28.43 -16.81
CA GLY A 57 -18.05 -27.90 -15.59
C GLY A 57 -17.83 -26.41 -15.33
N GLY A 58 -18.46 -25.94 -14.26
CA GLY A 58 -18.20 -24.63 -13.67
C GLY A 58 -17.09 -24.67 -12.62
N VAL A 59 -16.76 -23.52 -12.04
CA VAL A 59 -15.69 -23.42 -11.04
C VAL A 59 -15.94 -24.24 -9.77
N ASP A 60 -17.21 -24.51 -9.45
CA ASP A 60 -17.58 -25.33 -8.27
C ASP A 60 -17.18 -26.81 -8.42
N GLU A 61 -16.96 -27.26 -9.66
CA GLU A 61 -16.59 -28.64 -10.00
C GLU A 61 -15.07 -28.85 -10.12
N ILE A 62 -14.25 -27.79 -9.90
CA ILE A 62 -12.79 -27.81 -10.09
C ILE A 62 -12.14 -29.00 -9.38
N LYS A 63 -12.53 -29.29 -8.14
CA LYS A 63 -11.93 -30.38 -7.35
C LYS A 63 -12.21 -31.76 -7.94
N GLN A 64 -13.42 -31.98 -8.45
CA GLN A 64 -13.80 -33.23 -9.11
C GLN A 64 -13.04 -33.38 -10.43
N ILE A 65 -13.09 -32.34 -11.28
CA ILE A 65 -12.47 -32.35 -12.62
C ILE A 65 -10.94 -32.52 -12.51
N ALA A 66 -10.31 -31.89 -11.50
CA ALA A 66 -8.88 -32.04 -11.26
C ALA A 66 -8.48 -33.51 -11.00
N GLY A 67 -9.33 -34.26 -10.29
CA GLY A 67 -9.14 -35.70 -10.06
C GLY A 67 -9.33 -36.53 -11.34
N GLU A 68 -10.41 -36.26 -12.09
CA GLU A 68 -10.74 -36.99 -13.33
C GLU A 68 -9.66 -36.83 -14.42
N PHE A 69 -9.09 -35.63 -14.56
CA PHE A 69 -8.11 -35.32 -15.60
C PHE A 69 -6.65 -35.45 -15.12
N HIS A 70 -6.43 -35.95 -13.90
CA HIS A 70 -5.10 -36.08 -13.27
C HIS A 70 -4.27 -34.80 -13.40
N VAL A 71 -4.85 -33.68 -12.95
CA VAL A 71 -4.25 -32.35 -13.04
C VAL A 71 -3.13 -32.21 -12.01
N ASP A 72 -1.97 -31.71 -12.43
CA ASP A 72 -0.83 -31.42 -11.57
C ASP A 72 -0.76 -29.93 -11.20
N GLU A 73 -1.30 -29.03 -12.04
CA GLU A 73 -1.21 -27.57 -11.89
C GLU A 73 -2.47 -26.85 -12.40
N ILE A 74 -2.93 -25.83 -11.67
CA ILE A 74 -4.07 -24.99 -12.06
C ILE A 74 -3.55 -23.59 -12.45
N ILE A 75 -3.98 -23.06 -13.59
CA ILE A 75 -3.71 -21.69 -14.02
C ILE A 75 -5.02 -20.91 -14.09
N PHE A 76 -5.16 -19.88 -13.24
CA PHE A 76 -6.25 -18.94 -13.29
C PHE A 76 -5.99 -17.88 -14.38
N SER A 77 -6.93 -17.73 -15.32
CA SER A 77 -6.81 -16.88 -16.52
C SER A 77 -7.94 -15.86 -16.68
N ILE A 78 -8.91 -15.79 -15.77
CA ILE A 78 -10.04 -14.86 -15.91
C ILE A 78 -9.58 -13.42 -15.62
N ALA A 79 -9.35 -12.64 -16.69
CA ALA A 79 -8.81 -11.28 -16.59
C ALA A 79 -9.82 -10.22 -16.11
N ASN A 80 -11.10 -10.36 -16.50
CA ASN A 80 -12.16 -9.38 -16.22
C ASN A 80 -13.22 -9.98 -15.29
N ILE A 81 -12.88 -10.11 -14.01
CA ILE A 81 -13.81 -10.62 -13.00
C ILE A 81 -13.80 -9.71 -11.77
N LYS A 82 -14.93 -9.64 -11.06
CA LYS A 82 -14.98 -8.98 -9.75
C LYS A 82 -14.02 -9.69 -8.80
N ASN A 83 -13.24 -8.91 -8.04
CA ASN A 83 -12.19 -9.49 -7.22
C ASN A 83 -12.72 -10.32 -6.04
N SER A 84 -13.95 -10.09 -5.58
CA SER A 84 -14.65 -11.01 -4.66
C SER A 84 -14.83 -12.40 -5.26
N ARG A 85 -15.30 -12.50 -6.50
CA ARG A 85 -15.44 -13.75 -7.24
C ARG A 85 -14.07 -14.34 -7.61
N LYS A 86 -13.07 -13.52 -7.95
CA LYS A 86 -11.68 -13.98 -8.14
C LYS A 86 -11.17 -14.70 -6.90
N LYS A 87 -11.32 -14.08 -5.73
CA LYS A 87 -10.91 -14.65 -4.44
C LYS A 87 -11.61 -15.98 -4.18
N GLU A 88 -12.92 -16.03 -4.35
CA GLU A 88 -13.72 -17.25 -4.20
C GLU A 88 -13.20 -18.39 -5.08
N ILE A 89 -12.97 -18.12 -6.38
CA ILE A 89 -12.45 -19.13 -7.31
C ILE A 89 -11.04 -19.58 -6.93
N LEU A 90 -10.16 -18.66 -6.54
CA LEU A 90 -8.80 -18.99 -6.10
C LEU A 90 -8.81 -19.83 -4.81
N ASP A 91 -9.75 -19.58 -3.90
CA ASP A 91 -9.93 -20.39 -2.69
C ASP A 91 -10.44 -21.80 -3.03
N ILE A 92 -11.34 -21.94 -4.01
CA ILE A 92 -11.75 -23.25 -4.54
C ILE A 92 -10.56 -23.99 -5.16
N CYS A 93 -9.76 -23.33 -6.02
CA CYS A 93 -8.58 -23.91 -6.64
C CYS A 93 -7.61 -24.47 -5.59
N ARG A 94 -7.46 -23.76 -4.46
CA ARG A 94 -6.58 -24.18 -3.36
C ARG A 94 -7.10 -25.35 -2.56
N SER A 95 -8.42 -25.47 -2.40
CA SER A 95 -9.03 -26.61 -1.69
C SER A 95 -8.74 -27.98 -2.34
N THR A 96 -8.15 -27.97 -3.54
CA THR A 96 -7.65 -29.16 -4.25
C THR A 96 -6.27 -29.64 -3.78
N GLY A 97 -5.49 -28.79 -3.09
CA GLY A 97 -4.08 -29.04 -2.76
C GLY A 97 -3.12 -28.90 -3.95
N LEU A 98 -3.60 -28.56 -5.14
CA LEU A 98 -2.78 -28.41 -6.34
C LEU A 98 -2.09 -27.04 -6.41
N ARG A 99 -0.92 -27.02 -7.06
CA ARG A 99 -0.20 -25.76 -7.30
C ARG A 99 -1.04 -24.86 -8.20
N THR A 100 -1.39 -23.68 -7.69
CA THR A 100 -2.18 -22.68 -8.42
C THR A 100 -1.31 -21.50 -8.85
N ARG A 101 -1.40 -21.11 -10.13
CA ARG A 101 -0.77 -19.92 -10.72
C ARG A 101 -1.81 -18.98 -11.29
N THR A 102 -1.44 -17.73 -11.49
CA THR A 102 -2.29 -16.71 -12.11
C THR A 102 -1.51 -15.87 -13.11
N ILE A 103 -2.22 -15.30 -14.07
CA ILE A 103 -1.72 -14.18 -14.87
C ILE A 103 -2.10 -12.83 -14.18
N PRO A 104 -1.29 -11.77 -14.37
CA PRO A 104 -1.61 -10.41 -13.89
C PRO A 104 -2.90 -9.85 -14.51
N ALA A 105 -3.49 -8.83 -13.87
CA ALA A 105 -4.64 -8.12 -14.44
C ALA A 105 -4.20 -7.24 -15.63
N MET A 106 -5.12 -6.96 -16.56
CA MET A 106 -4.85 -6.21 -17.81
C MET A 106 -4.19 -4.83 -17.60
N VAL A 107 -4.32 -4.20 -16.43
CA VAL A 107 -3.71 -2.88 -16.14
C VAL A 107 -2.17 -2.93 -16.15
N ASP A 108 -1.57 -4.11 -15.99
CA ASP A 108 -0.12 -4.32 -16.08
C ASP A 108 0.36 -4.62 -17.52
N ILE A 109 -0.57 -4.72 -18.48
CA ILE A 109 -0.30 -5.13 -19.87
C ILE A 109 -0.87 -4.06 -20.81
N ILE A 110 -0.16 -2.94 -20.93
CA ILE A 110 -0.49 -1.86 -21.87
C ILE A 110 -0.34 -2.32 -23.34
N ASP A 111 0.31 -3.47 -23.60
CA ASP A 111 0.67 -3.93 -24.96
C ASP A 111 0.05 -5.27 -25.41
N CYS A 112 -1.01 -5.78 -24.78
CA CYS A 112 -1.69 -7.04 -25.17
C CYS A 112 -0.80 -8.28 -25.42
N ASN A 113 0.45 -8.29 -24.91
CA ASN A 113 1.36 -9.43 -25.06
C ASN A 113 1.45 -10.20 -23.74
N VAL A 114 0.63 -11.26 -23.62
CA VAL A 114 0.75 -12.23 -22.52
C VAL A 114 1.91 -13.19 -22.84
N ASP A 115 3.11 -12.87 -22.35
CA ASP A 115 4.26 -13.79 -22.38
C ASP A 115 4.09 -14.85 -21.28
N ILE A 116 4.46 -16.12 -21.51
CA ILE A 116 4.57 -17.16 -20.47
C ILE A 116 5.33 -16.69 -19.23
N LYS A 117 6.31 -15.80 -19.39
CA LYS A 117 7.05 -15.21 -18.27
C LYS A 117 6.16 -14.45 -17.27
N THR A 118 4.97 -14.04 -17.68
CA THR A 118 3.98 -13.37 -16.82
C THR A 118 3.23 -14.34 -15.90
N ILE A 119 3.28 -15.65 -16.16
CA ILE A 119 2.64 -16.66 -15.31
C ILE A 119 3.41 -16.76 -13.99
N ARG A 120 2.80 -16.28 -12.91
CA ARG A 120 3.39 -16.30 -11.57
C ARG A 120 2.56 -17.13 -10.60
N ASN A 121 3.18 -17.50 -9.47
CA ASN A 121 2.42 -18.09 -8.36
C ASN A 121 1.39 -17.05 -7.86
N VAL A 122 0.27 -17.53 -7.32
CA VAL A 122 -0.69 -16.65 -6.64
C VAL A 122 0.00 -16.00 -5.45
N GLU A 123 -0.12 -14.68 -5.33
CA GLU A 123 0.43 -13.92 -4.21
C GLU A 123 -0.66 -13.48 -3.25
N ILE A 124 -0.27 -12.92 -2.10
CA ILE A 124 -1.22 -12.45 -1.09
C ILE A 124 -2.08 -11.29 -1.60
N ASP A 125 -1.51 -10.46 -2.47
CA ASP A 125 -2.17 -9.33 -3.11
C ASP A 125 -3.37 -9.77 -3.96
N ASP A 126 -3.30 -10.95 -4.59
CA ASP A 126 -4.40 -11.52 -5.38
C ASP A 126 -5.61 -11.92 -4.53
N LEU A 127 -5.44 -12.02 -3.20
CA LEU A 127 -6.46 -12.47 -2.25
C LEU A 127 -7.18 -11.35 -1.51
N LEU A 128 -6.74 -10.10 -1.70
CA LEU A 128 -7.40 -8.96 -1.06
C LEU A 128 -8.81 -8.72 -1.58
N GLY A 129 -9.16 -9.22 -2.77
CA GLY A 129 -10.51 -9.06 -3.30
C GLY A 129 -10.89 -7.63 -3.72
N ARG A 130 -9.93 -6.70 -3.79
CA ARG A 130 -10.16 -5.28 -4.12
C ARG A 130 -10.22 -5.03 -5.61
N GLU A 131 -11.24 -4.32 -6.11
CA GLU A 131 -11.33 -3.91 -7.52
C GLU A 131 -10.12 -3.07 -7.96
N ALA A 132 -9.74 -3.15 -9.24
CA ALA A 132 -8.70 -2.28 -9.80
C ALA A 132 -9.09 -0.78 -9.66
N VAL A 133 -8.10 0.09 -9.61
CA VAL A 133 -8.33 1.55 -9.57
C VAL A 133 -8.32 2.10 -11.00
N THR A 134 -9.28 2.95 -11.32
CA THR A 134 -9.30 3.71 -12.57
C THR A 134 -8.69 5.08 -12.34
N LEU A 135 -7.54 5.37 -12.94
CA LEU A 135 -6.82 6.62 -12.74
C LEU A 135 -7.11 7.63 -13.86
N ASP A 136 -7.15 8.91 -13.53
CA ASP A 136 -7.19 10.00 -14.50
C ASP A 136 -5.75 10.39 -14.86
N ILE A 137 -5.21 9.68 -15.84
CA ILE A 137 -3.82 9.82 -16.28
C ILE A 137 -3.53 11.24 -16.77
N GLU A 138 -4.49 11.90 -17.41
CA GLU A 138 -4.33 13.27 -17.93
C GLU A 138 -4.19 14.28 -16.79
N LYS A 139 -5.04 14.19 -15.76
CA LYS A 139 -4.91 15.04 -14.56
C LYS A 139 -3.57 14.83 -13.86
N ILE A 140 -3.15 13.57 -13.67
CA ILE A 140 -1.89 13.27 -13.01
C ILE A 140 -0.70 13.79 -13.82
N SER A 141 -0.67 13.48 -15.12
CA SER A 141 0.37 13.96 -16.03
C SER A 141 0.41 15.48 -16.07
N GLY A 142 -0.74 16.15 -16.08
CA GLY A 142 -0.84 17.61 -16.19
C GLY A 142 -0.15 18.37 -15.06
N TYR A 143 -0.09 17.80 -13.85
CA TYR A 143 0.60 18.45 -12.73
C TYR A 143 2.01 17.91 -12.47
N LEU A 144 2.34 16.66 -12.85
CA LEU A 144 3.69 16.10 -12.61
C LEU A 144 4.69 16.36 -13.75
N LYS A 145 4.22 16.39 -15.00
CA LYS A 145 5.08 16.49 -16.17
C LYS A 145 5.86 17.80 -16.19
N ASP A 146 7.14 17.72 -16.57
CA ASP A 146 8.05 18.86 -16.68
C ASP A 146 8.20 19.69 -15.37
N ARG A 147 7.84 19.11 -14.22
CA ARG A 147 8.02 19.73 -12.89
C ARG A 147 9.23 19.21 -12.15
N SER A 148 9.78 20.04 -11.27
CA SER A 148 10.73 19.62 -10.23
C SER A 148 9.97 19.01 -9.05
N ILE A 149 10.14 17.71 -8.80
CA ILE A 149 9.37 16.97 -7.79
C ILE A 149 10.32 16.43 -6.73
N MET A 150 10.01 16.69 -5.46
CA MET A 150 10.72 16.14 -4.32
C MET A 150 9.88 15.09 -3.61
N VAL A 151 10.50 13.96 -3.27
CA VAL A 151 9.92 12.91 -2.42
C VAL A 151 10.79 12.77 -1.18
N THR A 152 10.25 13.10 0.00
CA THR A 152 10.95 12.88 1.28
C THR A 152 10.60 11.52 1.86
N GLY A 153 11.59 10.84 2.45
CA GLY A 153 11.47 9.42 2.77
C GLY A 153 11.46 8.57 1.50
N GLY A 154 12.15 9.03 0.45
CA GLY A 154 12.14 8.44 -0.89
C GLY A 154 12.73 7.03 -0.96
N GLY A 155 13.49 6.60 0.04
CA GLY A 155 13.94 5.21 0.22
C GLY A 155 12.96 4.35 1.02
N GLY A 156 11.91 4.92 1.60
CA GLY A 156 10.88 4.17 2.32
C GLY A 156 9.96 3.37 1.39
N THR A 157 9.09 2.52 1.96
CA THR A 157 8.13 1.73 1.16
C THR A 157 7.25 2.59 0.26
N ILE A 158 6.59 3.61 0.83
CA ILE A 158 5.71 4.51 0.05
C ILE A 158 6.53 5.47 -0.80
N GLY A 159 7.60 6.05 -0.25
CA GLY A 159 8.44 7.01 -0.96
C GLY A 159 9.12 6.41 -2.19
N SER A 160 9.65 5.19 -2.11
CA SER A 160 10.27 4.53 -3.27
C SER A 160 9.26 4.26 -4.37
N GLU A 161 8.03 3.84 -4.01
CA GLU A 161 6.98 3.65 -5.00
C GLU A 161 6.51 4.98 -5.60
N LEU A 162 6.42 6.05 -4.81
CA LEU A 162 6.20 7.40 -5.34
C LEU A 162 7.27 7.78 -6.36
N CYS A 163 8.56 7.54 -6.06
CA CYS A 163 9.64 7.79 -7.01
C CYS A 163 9.47 6.99 -8.31
N ARG A 164 9.10 5.70 -8.22
CA ARG A 164 8.85 4.83 -9.39
C ARG A 164 7.69 5.31 -10.25
N GLN A 165 6.58 5.70 -9.63
CA GLN A 165 5.40 6.10 -10.38
C GLN A 165 5.54 7.52 -10.94
N VAL A 166 6.07 8.47 -10.16
CA VAL A 166 6.38 9.83 -10.64
C VAL A 166 7.31 9.79 -11.86
N ALA A 167 8.30 8.91 -11.86
CA ALA A 167 9.22 8.72 -12.99
C ALA A 167 8.52 8.35 -14.31
N ASN A 168 7.31 7.75 -14.28
CA ASN A 168 6.54 7.44 -15.48
C ASN A 168 5.92 8.68 -16.15
N TYR A 169 5.84 9.82 -15.46
CA TYR A 169 5.18 11.03 -15.95
C TYR A 169 6.14 12.08 -16.53
N ASN A 170 7.40 11.70 -16.80
CA ASN A 170 8.43 12.58 -17.35
C ASN A 170 8.60 13.90 -16.56
N PRO A 171 8.97 13.82 -15.27
CA PRO A 171 9.27 15.02 -14.50
C PRO A 171 10.53 15.70 -15.04
N LYS A 172 10.64 17.02 -14.85
CA LYS A 172 11.85 17.76 -15.20
C LYS A 172 13.03 17.34 -14.31
N LYS A 173 12.76 17.07 -13.04
CA LYS A 173 13.73 16.56 -12.07
C LYS A 173 13.01 15.80 -10.96
N LEU A 174 13.55 14.66 -10.55
CA LEU A 174 13.11 13.90 -9.39
C LEU A 174 14.16 13.96 -8.28
N ILE A 175 13.81 14.58 -7.16
CA ILE A 175 14.67 14.72 -5.98
C ILE A 175 14.24 13.70 -4.93
N ILE A 176 15.11 12.72 -4.68
CA ILE A 176 14.91 11.66 -3.69
C ILE A 176 15.61 12.09 -2.39
N LEU A 177 14.85 12.57 -1.42
CA LEU A 177 15.38 12.97 -0.12
C LEU A 177 15.15 11.85 0.90
N ASP A 178 16.21 11.36 1.52
CA ASP A 178 16.13 10.37 2.61
C ASP A 178 17.29 10.58 3.59
N ASN A 179 17.15 10.09 4.83
CA ASN A 179 18.24 10.07 5.78
C ASN A 179 19.02 8.74 5.73
N TYR A 180 18.44 7.68 5.15
CA TYR A 180 19.05 6.36 5.05
C TYR A 180 19.59 6.12 3.63
N GLU A 181 20.89 6.30 3.47
CA GLU A 181 21.59 6.30 2.18
C GLU A 181 21.39 5.03 1.34
N ASN A 182 21.37 3.85 1.96
CA ASN A 182 21.29 2.57 1.24
C ASN A 182 19.97 2.39 0.49
N ASN A 183 18.86 2.80 1.12
CA ASN A 183 17.57 2.72 0.46
C ASN A 183 17.45 3.76 -0.67
N ALA A 184 17.91 5.00 -0.42
CA ALA A 184 17.90 6.04 -1.44
C ALA A 184 18.76 5.66 -2.66
N TYR A 185 19.95 5.11 -2.42
CA TYR A 185 20.83 4.57 -3.46
C TYR A 185 20.16 3.45 -4.25
N SER A 186 19.50 2.51 -3.56
CA SER A 186 18.82 1.39 -4.22
C SER A 186 17.74 1.85 -5.19
N VAL A 187 16.92 2.84 -4.78
CA VAL A 187 15.89 3.43 -5.65
C VAL A 187 16.50 4.18 -6.82
N GLU A 188 17.57 4.94 -6.59
CA GLU A 188 18.27 5.66 -7.66
C GLU A 188 18.81 4.70 -8.73
N GLN A 189 19.49 3.64 -8.32
CA GLN A 189 20.05 2.66 -9.26
C GLN A 189 18.95 1.94 -10.05
N GLU A 190 17.87 1.56 -9.38
CA GLU A 190 16.70 0.95 -10.02
C GLU A 190 16.15 1.83 -11.15
N LEU A 191 15.93 3.12 -10.86
CA LEU A 191 15.40 4.07 -11.85
C LEU A 191 16.42 4.38 -12.96
N LYS A 192 17.70 4.56 -12.63
CA LYS A 192 18.76 4.77 -13.64
C LYS A 192 18.84 3.63 -14.64
N ILE A 193 18.76 2.39 -14.17
CA ILE A 193 18.74 1.19 -15.02
C ILE A 193 17.48 1.15 -15.87
N LYS A 194 16.30 1.28 -15.25
CA LYS A 194 15.00 1.19 -15.94
C LYS A 194 14.86 2.22 -17.06
N TYR A 195 15.28 3.46 -16.81
CA TYR A 195 15.15 4.57 -17.76
C TYR A 195 16.43 4.87 -18.54
N LYS A 196 17.45 4.00 -18.47
CA LYS A 196 18.72 4.11 -19.22
C LYS A 196 19.38 5.50 -19.07
N ASN A 197 19.41 6.01 -17.84
CA ASN A 197 19.95 7.33 -17.47
C ASN A 197 19.29 8.54 -18.17
N LYS A 198 18.05 8.42 -18.65
CA LYS A 198 17.32 9.54 -19.29
C LYS A 198 16.60 10.47 -18.30
N LEU A 199 16.35 10.01 -17.08
CA LEU A 199 15.70 10.82 -16.04
C LEU A 199 16.75 11.65 -15.30
N ASP A 200 16.46 12.93 -15.08
CA ASP A 200 17.23 13.79 -14.17
C ASP A 200 16.82 13.47 -12.72
N ILE A 201 17.64 12.65 -12.06
CA ILE A 201 17.43 12.19 -10.68
C ILE A 201 18.55 12.73 -9.81
N GLU A 202 18.17 13.32 -8.68
CA GLU A 202 19.10 13.74 -7.64
C GLU A 202 18.77 13.01 -6.33
N VAL A 203 19.77 12.37 -5.72
CA VAL A 203 19.65 11.84 -4.36
C VAL A 203 20.21 12.84 -3.37
N VAL A 204 19.41 13.20 -2.37
CA VAL A 204 19.78 14.14 -1.30
C VAL A 204 19.73 13.42 0.03
N ILE A 205 20.91 13.20 0.63
CA ILE A 205 20.98 12.70 2.01
C ILE A 205 20.78 13.88 2.97
N ALA A 206 19.68 13.83 3.71
CA ALA A 206 19.30 14.85 4.69
C ALA A 206 18.31 14.30 5.72
N ASN A 207 18.42 14.77 6.96
CA ASN A 207 17.40 14.56 7.97
C ASN A 207 16.41 15.73 7.97
N ILE A 208 15.11 15.45 7.91
CA ILE A 208 14.05 16.47 7.90
C ILE A 208 14.01 17.31 9.20
N ARG A 209 14.69 16.86 10.25
CA ARG A 209 14.86 17.59 11.51
C ARG A 209 15.85 18.76 11.39
N GLU A 210 16.69 18.78 10.35
CA GLU A 210 17.75 19.78 10.19
C GLU A 210 17.29 20.95 9.32
N GLU A 211 16.76 22.00 9.95
CA GLU A 211 16.20 23.17 9.27
C GLU A 211 17.17 23.83 8.28
N LYS A 212 18.42 24.09 8.69
CA LYS A 212 19.44 24.71 7.80
C LYS A 212 19.76 23.84 6.58
N ARG A 213 19.77 22.52 6.75
CA ARG A 213 20.02 21.58 5.66
C ARG A 213 18.86 21.60 4.68
N LEU A 214 17.62 21.59 5.17
CA LEU A 214 16.43 21.73 4.33
C LEU A 214 16.42 23.07 3.59
N ASP A 215 16.77 24.17 4.26
CA ASP A 215 16.84 25.49 3.65
C ASP A 215 17.77 25.52 2.42
N TYR A 216 19.00 25.01 2.59
CA TYR A 216 19.97 24.85 1.50
C TYR A 216 19.43 23.99 0.35
N VAL A 217 18.78 22.86 0.67
CA VAL A 217 18.23 21.93 -0.33
C VAL A 217 17.10 22.59 -1.12
N PHE A 218 16.16 23.26 -0.45
CA PHE A 218 15.05 23.93 -1.13
C PHE A 218 15.54 25.12 -1.96
N GLU A 219 16.53 25.86 -1.48
CA GLU A 219 17.15 26.94 -2.26
C GLU A 219 17.82 26.44 -3.54
N LYS A 220 18.57 25.34 -3.43
CA LYS A 220 19.33 24.75 -4.54
C LYS A 220 18.42 24.11 -5.59
N TYR A 221 17.44 23.29 -5.16
CA TYR A 221 16.67 22.45 -6.09
C TYR A 221 15.29 22.99 -6.46
N ARG A 222 14.77 23.98 -5.71
CA ARG A 222 13.49 24.66 -5.97
C ARG A 222 12.37 23.69 -6.38
N PRO A 223 11.98 22.75 -5.50
CA PRO A 223 10.90 21.81 -5.82
C PRO A 223 9.59 22.57 -6.04
N GLU A 224 8.83 22.16 -7.05
CA GLU A 224 7.49 22.69 -7.33
C GLU A 224 6.40 21.83 -6.68
N ILE A 225 6.68 20.53 -6.50
CA ILE A 225 5.79 19.58 -5.86
C ILE A 225 6.58 18.79 -4.83
N LEU A 226 5.98 18.59 -3.66
CA LEU A 226 6.58 17.85 -2.56
C LEU A 226 5.64 16.75 -2.07
N PHE A 227 6.04 15.49 -2.24
CA PHE A 227 5.43 14.35 -1.55
C PHE A 227 6.18 14.06 -0.26
N HIS A 228 5.50 14.13 0.88
CA HIS A 228 6.08 13.90 2.19
C HIS A 228 5.73 12.53 2.76
N ALA A 229 6.64 11.57 2.59
CA ALA A 229 6.51 10.20 3.09
C ALA A 229 7.48 9.83 4.23
N ALA A 230 8.34 10.77 4.67
CA ALA A 230 9.26 10.56 5.80
C ALA A 230 8.52 10.61 7.15
N ALA A 231 8.46 9.48 7.85
CA ALA A 231 7.92 9.39 9.20
C ALA A 231 8.38 8.11 9.92
N HIS A 232 8.38 8.12 11.25
CA HIS A 232 8.38 6.88 12.03
C HIS A 232 6.95 6.32 12.11
N LYS A 233 6.79 5.04 11.79
CA LYS A 233 5.46 4.38 11.70
C LYS A 233 5.21 3.24 12.69
N HIS A 234 6.25 2.73 13.35
CA HIS A 234 6.11 1.54 14.20
C HIS A 234 5.51 1.92 15.54
N VAL A 235 4.21 1.65 15.72
CA VAL A 235 3.46 1.98 16.95
C VAL A 235 4.19 1.54 18.22
N PRO A 236 4.58 0.26 18.39
CA PRO A 236 5.23 -0.15 19.65
C PRO A 236 6.55 0.58 19.90
N LEU A 237 7.37 0.77 18.86
CA LEU A 237 8.63 1.49 19.01
C LEU A 237 8.40 2.95 19.42
N MET A 238 7.39 3.60 18.85
CA MET A 238 7.09 5.00 19.14
C MET A 238 6.43 5.18 20.50
N GLU A 239 5.66 4.20 20.99
CA GLU A 239 5.18 4.22 22.39
C GLU A 239 6.32 4.24 23.40
N PHE A 240 7.45 3.59 23.11
CA PHE A 240 8.64 3.63 23.97
C PHE A 240 9.61 4.78 23.66
N ASN A 241 9.38 5.52 22.57
CA ASN A 241 10.26 6.60 22.11
C ASN A 241 9.43 7.83 21.72
N LYS A 242 8.58 8.31 22.64
CA LYS A 242 7.57 9.33 22.35
C LYS A 242 8.19 10.66 21.94
N THR A 243 9.31 11.04 22.55
CA THR A 243 10.04 12.27 22.22
C THR A 243 10.57 12.21 20.78
N GLU A 244 11.11 11.08 20.34
CA GLU A 244 11.55 10.88 18.96
C GLU A 244 10.39 10.86 17.95
N ALA A 245 9.25 10.27 18.30
CA ALA A 245 8.04 10.35 17.48
C ALA A 245 7.63 11.81 17.24
N VAL A 246 7.64 12.64 18.29
CA VAL A 246 7.33 14.08 18.21
C VAL A 246 8.39 14.84 17.39
N LYS A 247 9.68 14.65 17.67
CA LYS A 247 10.77 15.32 16.93
C LYS A 247 10.73 15.02 15.43
N ASN A 248 10.51 13.76 15.06
CA ASN A 248 10.52 13.36 13.66
C ASN A 248 9.21 13.69 12.94
N ASN A 249 8.07 13.23 13.48
CA ASN A 249 6.80 13.29 12.77
C ASN A 249 6.09 14.65 12.88
N ILE A 250 6.32 15.42 13.96
CA ILE A 250 5.77 16.78 14.09
C ILE A 250 6.82 17.78 13.60
N PHE A 251 7.96 17.87 14.26
CA PHE A 251 8.92 18.95 13.95
C PHE A 251 9.64 18.74 12.62
N GLY A 252 9.92 17.50 12.22
CA GLY A 252 10.41 17.20 10.87
C GLY A 252 9.42 17.63 9.78
N SER A 253 8.13 17.32 9.95
CA SER A 253 7.08 17.79 9.03
C SER A 253 6.93 19.31 9.05
N LEU A 254 6.97 19.95 10.23
CA LEU A 254 6.88 21.41 10.36
C LEU A 254 8.03 22.13 9.65
N ASN A 255 9.24 21.59 9.70
CA ASN A 255 10.37 22.16 8.97
C ASN A 255 10.14 22.12 7.45
N LEU A 256 9.62 21.01 6.93
CA LEU A 256 9.26 20.88 5.52
C LEU A 256 8.10 21.80 5.13
N ILE A 257 7.09 21.96 5.98
CA ILE A 257 5.97 22.89 5.77
C ILE A 257 6.48 24.33 5.67
N LYS A 258 7.34 24.76 6.61
CA LYS A 258 7.96 26.08 6.60
C LYS A 258 8.84 26.30 5.37
N ALA A 259 9.62 25.29 4.97
CA ALA A 259 10.43 25.37 3.75
C ALA A 259 9.54 25.45 2.49
N ALA A 260 8.48 24.64 2.41
CA ALA A 260 7.56 24.67 1.29
C ALA A 260 6.90 26.04 1.11
N ASP A 261 6.43 26.64 2.22
CA ASP A 261 5.89 27.99 2.25
C ASP A 261 6.93 29.05 1.82
N LYS A 262 8.11 29.06 2.46
CA LYS A 262 9.20 30.02 2.17
C LYS A 262 9.62 29.99 0.70
N TYR A 263 9.72 28.79 0.11
CA TYR A 263 10.18 28.60 -1.27
C TYR A 263 9.05 28.50 -2.28
N LYS A 264 7.78 28.71 -1.86
CA LYS A 264 6.59 28.73 -2.70
C LYS A 264 6.41 27.45 -3.54
N VAL A 265 6.56 26.29 -2.89
CA VAL A 265 6.18 25.01 -3.49
C VAL A 265 4.70 25.10 -3.90
N SER A 266 4.36 24.71 -5.11
CA SER A 266 2.97 24.82 -5.59
C SER A 266 2.06 23.86 -4.83
N ARG A 267 2.51 22.62 -4.61
CA ARG A 267 1.72 21.57 -3.97
C ARG A 267 2.52 20.72 -2.99
N PHE A 268 2.00 20.60 -1.77
CA PHE A 268 2.54 19.75 -0.71
C PHE A 268 1.55 18.63 -0.39
N VAL A 269 1.95 17.38 -0.58
CA VAL A 269 1.13 16.19 -0.33
C VAL A 269 1.71 15.42 0.85
N LEU A 270 1.06 15.48 2.00
CA LEU A 270 1.39 14.71 3.20
C LEU A 270 0.84 13.29 3.10
N ILE A 271 1.70 12.28 3.19
CA ILE A 271 1.25 10.89 3.37
C ILE A 271 0.83 10.71 4.84
N SER A 272 -0.46 10.49 5.07
CA SER A 272 -1.02 10.23 6.40
C SER A 272 -1.46 8.77 6.55
N SER A 273 -2.18 8.45 7.62
CA SER A 273 -2.59 7.10 7.99
C SER A 273 -3.97 7.12 8.62
N ASP A 274 -4.72 6.03 8.45
CA ASP A 274 -5.88 5.68 9.29
C ASP A 274 -5.65 5.88 10.80
N LYS A 275 -4.44 5.63 11.31
CA LYS A 275 -4.08 5.81 12.73
C LYS A 275 -4.11 7.26 13.20
N ALA A 276 -4.20 8.24 12.30
CA ALA A 276 -4.45 9.64 12.66
C ALA A 276 -5.92 9.91 13.04
N VAL A 277 -6.82 8.96 12.77
CA VAL A 277 -8.24 9.01 13.09
C VAL A 277 -8.46 8.48 14.51
N ASN A 278 -8.99 9.33 15.39
CA ASN A 278 -9.22 9.02 16.82
C ASN A 278 -8.02 8.27 17.44
N PRO A 279 -6.81 8.85 17.38
CA PRO A 279 -5.59 8.11 17.66
C PRO A 279 -5.63 7.53 19.07
N THR A 280 -5.12 6.30 19.24
CA THR A 280 -4.91 5.64 20.55
C THR A 280 -3.43 5.48 20.88
N ASN A 281 -2.55 5.94 20.00
CA ASN A 281 -1.11 5.83 20.12
C ASN A 281 -0.42 7.13 19.69
N ILE A 282 0.78 7.35 20.21
CA ILE A 282 1.57 8.55 19.95
C ILE A 282 1.94 8.70 18.46
N MET A 283 2.18 7.59 17.76
CA MET A 283 2.49 7.62 16.33
C MET A 283 1.33 8.22 15.54
N GLY A 284 0.12 7.71 15.74
CA GLY A 284 -1.11 8.25 15.16
C GLY A 284 -1.36 9.70 15.55
N ALA A 285 -1.20 10.04 16.84
CA ALA A 285 -1.38 11.40 17.35
C ALA A 285 -0.41 12.39 16.70
N THR A 286 0.87 12.02 16.50
CA THR A 286 1.84 12.88 15.81
C THR A 286 1.50 13.07 14.33
N LYS A 287 0.96 12.06 13.65
CA LYS A 287 0.46 12.20 12.27
C LYS A 287 -0.75 13.13 12.20
N ARG A 288 -1.67 13.03 13.16
CA ARG A 288 -2.80 13.96 13.27
C ARG A 288 -2.34 15.40 13.53
N ALA A 289 -1.35 15.60 14.40
CA ALA A 289 -0.75 16.92 14.60
C ALA A 289 -0.13 17.49 13.31
N ALA A 290 0.52 16.64 12.48
CA ALA A 290 1.01 17.05 11.17
C ALA A 290 -0.12 17.47 10.20
N GLU A 291 -1.25 16.77 10.19
CA GLU A 291 -2.44 17.18 9.43
C GLU A 291 -2.95 18.56 9.86
N MET A 292 -3.06 18.79 11.18
CA MET A 292 -3.50 20.08 11.72
C MET A 292 -2.57 21.22 11.30
N MET A 293 -1.25 20.98 11.32
CA MET A 293 -0.26 21.99 10.90
C MET A 293 -0.40 22.34 9.42
N ILE A 294 -0.55 21.35 8.53
CA ILE A 294 -0.72 21.65 7.10
C ILE A 294 -2.01 22.43 6.83
N GLN A 295 -3.10 22.16 7.56
CA GLN A 295 -4.35 22.88 7.44
C GLN A 295 -4.22 24.34 7.92
N VAL A 296 -3.55 24.55 9.06
CA VAL A 296 -3.26 25.90 9.56
C VAL A 296 -2.41 26.71 8.57
N TYR A 297 -1.38 26.10 7.98
CA TYR A 297 -0.51 26.77 6.99
C TYR A 297 -1.24 27.06 5.68
N ASN A 298 -2.15 26.18 5.25
CA ASN A 298 -2.95 26.39 4.03
C ASN A 298 -3.80 27.67 4.07
N GLU A 299 -4.15 28.17 5.26
CA GLU A 299 -4.97 29.37 5.38
C GLU A 299 -4.23 30.68 5.01
N PHE A 300 -2.90 30.68 4.98
CA PHE A 300 -2.11 31.88 4.72
C PHE A 300 -0.97 31.69 3.71
N SER A 301 -0.56 30.44 3.44
CA SER A 301 0.45 30.14 2.45
C SER A 301 -0.11 30.18 1.03
N SER A 302 0.75 30.47 0.05
CA SER A 302 0.43 30.23 -1.37
C SER A 302 0.59 28.76 -1.79
N THR A 303 1.20 27.93 -0.93
CA THR A 303 1.34 26.49 -1.15
C THR A 303 0.03 25.78 -0.87
N GLU A 304 -0.43 24.96 -1.81
CA GLU A 304 -1.58 24.09 -1.59
C GLU A 304 -1.14 22.88 -0.76
N PHE A 305 -1.59 22.85 0.50
CA PHE A 305 -1.28 21.79 1.43
C PHE A 305 -2.41 20.79 1.53
N VAL A 306 -2.13 19.51 1.28
CA VAL A 306 -3.11 18.43 1.41
C VAL A 306 -2.52 17.22 2.10
N ALA A 307 -3.38 16.40 2.71
CA ALA A 307 -2.99 15.08 3.22
C ALA A 307 -3.82 13.99 2.55
N VAL A 308 -3.26 12.79 2.48
CA VAL A 308 -3.96 11.59 2.02
C VAL A 308 -3.84 10.52 3.10
N ARG A 309 -4.98 10.10 3.65
CA ARG A 309 -5.10 9.00 4.60
C ARG A 309 -5.45 7.70 3.89
N PHE A 310 -4.75 6.65 4.26
CA PHE A 310 -5.08 5.28 3.89
C PHE A 310 -4.63 4.32 4.98
N GLY A 311 -5.14 3.10 4.91
CA GLY A 311 -4.83 2.05 5.87
C GLY A 311 -3.50 1.36 5.60
N ASN A 312 -3.44 0.08 5.92
CA ASN A 312 -2.22 -0.69 5.75
C ASN A 312 -1.93 -0.93 4.25
N VAL A 313 -0.65 -0.94 3.91
CA VAL A 313 -0.15 -1.39 2.60
C VAL A 313 0.51 -2.75 2.74
N LEU A 314 0.11 -3.68 1.87
CA LEU A 314 0.67 -5.04 1.84
C LEU A 314 2.18 -5.04 1.58
N GLY A 315 2.87 -5.97 2.22
CA GLY A 315 4.31 -6.17 1.99
C GLY A 315 5.21 -5.03 2.46
N SER A 316 4.69 -3.98 3.10
CA SER A 316 5.50 -2.84 3.53
C SER A 316 6.57 -3.24 4.54
N SER A 317 7.70 -2.53 4.55
CA SER A 317 8.85 -2.86 5.40
C SER A 317 8.45 -2.92 6.88
N GLY A 318 8.84 -3.99 7.56
CA GLY A 318 8.53 -4.21 8.98
C GLY A 318 7.05 -4.48 9.28
N SER A 319 6.22 -4.79 8.28
CA SER A 319 4.80 -5.13 8.48
C SER A 319 4.58 -6.61 8.80
N VAL A 320 3.32 -6.97 9.03
CA VAL A 320 2.90 -8.31 9.44
C VAL A 320 3.19 -9.40 8.40
N VAL A 321 3.06 -9.08 7.10
CA VAL A 321 3.26 -10.07 6.03
C VAL A 321 4.73 -10.55 5.95
N PRO A 322 5.74 -9.65 5.91
CA PRO A 322 7.14 -10.06 6.02
C PRO A 322 7.45 -10.83 7.32
N LEU A 323 6.83 -10.46 8.44
CA LEU A 323 7.01 -11.16 9.71
C LEU A 323 6.51 -12.61 9.63
N PHE A 324 5.29 -12.82 9.12
CA PHE A 324 4.72 -14.15 8.95
C PHE A 324 5.57 -15.01 8.02
N LYS A 325 6.01 -14.47 6.88
CA LYS A 325 6.92 -15.19 5.97
C LYS A 325 8.20 -15.61 6.67
N LYS A 326 8.78 -14.75 7.53
CA LYS A 326 9.99 -15.07 8.30
C LYS A 326 9.73 -16.15 9.36
N GLN A 327 8.60 -16.07 10.07
CA GLN A 327 8.19 -17.05 11.07
C GLN A 327 7.98 -18.43 10.44
N ILE A 328 7.25 -18.48 9.31
CA ILE A 328 7.02 -19.69 8.54
C ILE A 328 8.34 -20.30 8.04
N ALA A 329 9.22 -19.48 7.47
CA ALA A 329 10.55 -19.93 7.04
C ALA A 329 11.42 -20.46 8.20
N SER A 330 11.10 -20.09 9.44
CA SER A 330 11.78 -20.56 10.66
C SER A 330 11.08 -21.76 11.32
N GLY A 331 9.99 -22.29 10.74
CA GLY A 331 9.23 -23.42 11.27
C GLY A 331 8.04 -23.05 12.17
N GLY A 332 7.70 -21.76 12.27
CA GLY A 332 6.62 -21.27 13.14
C GLY A 332 6.99 -21.18 14.62
N PRO A 333 6.01 -20.92 15.50
CA PRO A 333 4.61 -20.57 15.19
C PRO A 333 4.48 -19.18 14.53
N VAL A 334 3.36 -18.95 13.86
CA VAL A 334 2.99 -17.61 13.39
C VAL A 334 2.26 -16.88 14.52
N THR A 335 2.68 -15.66 14.84
CA THR A 335 2.12 -14.92 15.99
C THR A 335 1.08 -13.89 15.55
N VAL A 336 -0.17 -14.06 15.93
CA VAL A 336 -1.26 -13.11 15.69
C VAL A 336 -1.59 -12.40 17.00
N THR A 337 -1.80 -11.08 17.01
CA THR A 337 -2.04 -10.35 18.27
C THR A 337 -3.41 -10.68 18.87
N HIS A 338 -4.46 -10.74 18.06
CA HIS A 338 -5.79 -11.11 18.51
C HIS A 338 -6.58 -11.78 17.39
N LYS A 339 -7.42 -12.78 17.71
CA LYS A 339 -8.18 -13.55 16.71
C LYS A 339 -9.10 -12.66 15.86
N ASP A 340 -9.75 -11.69 16.49
CA ASP A 340 -10.70 -10.79 15.85
C ASP A 340 -10.09 -9.49 15.29
N ILE A 341 -8.77 -9.35 15.30
CA ILE A 341 -8.14 -8.13 14.80
C ILE A 341 -8.29 -8.03 13.28
N ILE A 342 -8.81 -6.90 12.82
CA ILE A 342 -8.97 -6.62 11.38
C ILE A 342 -8.17 -5.40 10.97
N ARG A 343 -7.68 -5.42 9.73
CA ARG A 343 -7.03 -4.27 9.11
C ARG A 343 -7.52 -4.11 7.69
N TYR A 344 -7.54 -2.86 7.27
CA TYR A 344 -7.78 -2.50 5.88
C TYR A 344 -6.46 -2.56 5.11
N PHE A 345 -6.47 -3.23 3.96
CA PHE A 345 -5.28 -3.37 3.13
C PHE A 345 -5.52 -2.84 1.72
N MET A 346 -4.45 -2.36 1.12
CA MET A 346 -4.33 -2.13 -0.32
C MET A 346 -2.91 -2.46 -0.77
N THR A 347 -2.66 -2.57 -2.07
CA THR A 347 -1.30 -2.76 -2.57
C THR A 347 -0.53 -1.44 -2.55
N ILE A 348 0.81 -1.51 -2.48
CA ILE A 348 1.65 -0.31 -2.48
C ILE A 348 1.44 0.51 -3.78
N PRO A 349 1.42 -0.10 -4.98
CA PRO A 349 1.18 0.65 -6.21
C PRO A 349 -0.20 1.31 -6.25
N GLU A 350 -1.24 0.63 -5.75
CA GLU A 350 -2.60 1.18 -5.67
C GLU A 350 -2.66 2.42 -4.78
N ALA A 351 -2.04 2.36 -3.59
CA ALA A 351 -2.01 3.47 -2.64
C ALA A 351 -1.35 4.70 -3.25
N VAL A 352 -0.17 4.51 -3.85
CA VAL A 352 0.61 5.61 -4.44
C VAL A 352 -0.11 6.22 -5.64
N ALA A 353 -0.75 5.40 -6.48
CA ALA A 353 -1.52 5.89 -7.61
C ALA A 353 -2.68 6.79 -7.16
N LEU A 354 -3.43 6.36 -6.14
CA LEU A 354 -4.51 7.15 -5.55
C LEU A 354 -4.00 8.41 -4.83
N VAL A 355 -2.82 8.36 -4.20
CA VAL A 355 -2.16 9.54 -3.63
C VAL A 355 -1.84 10.57 -4.71
N MET A 356 -1.27 10.15 -5.84
CA MET A 356 -0.98 11.06 -6.95
C MET A 356 -2.27 11.60 -7.59
N GLN A 357 -3.33 10.80 -7.67
CA GLN A 357 -4.64 11.25 -8.13
C GLN A 357 -5.25 12.30 -7.20
N ALA A 358 -5.24 12.06 -5.89
CA ALA A 358 -5.69 13.01 -4.88
C ALA A 358 -4.85 14.30 -4.94
N GLY A 359 -3.54 14.14 -5.09
CA GLY A 359 -2.61 15.23 -5.37
C GLY A 359 -3.05 16.04 -6.59
N ALA A 360 -3.45 15.42 -7.71
CA ALA A 360 -3.91 16.13 -8.90
C ALA A 360 -5.19 16.95 -8.68
N MET A 361 -6.09 16.45 -7.83
CA MET A 361 -7.43 17.01 -7.58
C MET A 361 -7.46 18.09 -6.50
N ALA A 362 -6.40 18.19 -5.70
CA ALA A 362 -6.25 19.13 -4.60
C ALA A 362 -6.45 20.60 -5.00
N LYS A 363 -7.06 21.37 -4.11
CA LYS A 363 -7.17 22.84 -4.17
C LYS A 363 -6.63 23.53 -2.90
N GLY A 364 -6.09 22.76 -1.96
CA GLY A 364 -5.53 23.22 -0.70
C GLY A 364 -6.48 23.02 0.48
N GLY A 365 -5.95 22.48 1.57
CA GLY A 365 -6.63 22.28 2.85
C GLY A 365 -7.38 20.96 2.98
N GLU A 366 -7.49 20.18 1.89
CA GLU A 366 -8.19 18.90 1.92
C GLU A 366 -7.40 17.80 2.65
N ILE A 367 -8.14 17.02 3.44
CA ILE A 367 -7.69 15.73 3.96
C ILE A 367 -8.43 14.66 3.16
N PHE A 368 -7.74 14.06 2.19
CA PHE A 368 -8.28 12.98 1.38
C PHE A 368 -8.27 11.67 2.16
N VAL A 369 -9.30 10.86 1.96
CA VAL A 369 -9.42 9.52 2.54
C VAL A 369 -9.66 8.54 1.40
N LEU A 370 -8.81 7.52 1.31
CA LEU A 370 -8.92 6.50 0.28
C LEU A 370 -9.92 5.43 0.69
N ASP A 371 -10.70 4.95 -0.29
CA ASP A 371 -11.52 3.76 -0.10
C ASP A 371 -10.63 2.54 0.10
N MET A 372 -10.69 1.96 1.30
CA MET A 372 -9.93 0.78 1.65
C MET A 372 -10.71 -0.53 1.53
N GLY A 373 -11.87 -0.54 0.87
CA GLY A 373 -12.63 -1.75 0.60
C GLY A 373 -12.95 -2.55 1.86
N GLU A 374 -13.13 -3.85 1.71
CA GLU A 374 -13.46 -4.74 2.82
C GLU A 374 -12.25 -4.96 3.76
N PRO A 375 -12.46 -4.94 5.08
CA PRO A 375 -11.41 -5.24 6.04
C PRO A 375 -11.03 -6.73 6.01
N VAL A 376 -9.79 -7.02 6.39
CA VAL A 376 -9.24 -8.39 6.42
C VAL A 376 -8.89 -8.76 7.85
N LYS A 377 -9.36 -9.93 8.31
CA LYS A 377 -8.90 -10.52 9.58
C LYS A 377 -7.44 -10.95 9.46
N ILE A 378 -6.62 -10.56 10.44
CA ILE A 378 -5.19 -10.93 10.43
C ILE A 378 -5.01 -12.44 10.64
N ASP A 379 -5.94 -13.11 11.32
CA ASP A 379 -5.98 -14.58 11.42
C ASP A 379 -6.12 -15.23 10.03
N ASP A 380 -7.11 -14.80 9.23
CA ASP A 380 -7.31 -15.29 7.87
C ASP A 380 -6.07 -15.02 7.00
N LEU A 381 -5.45 -13.84 7.17
CA LEU A 381 -4.23 -13.48 6.48
C LEU A 381 -3.07 -14.42 6.83
N ALA A 382 -2.88 -14.74 8.11
CA ALA A 382 -1.86 -15.68 8.60
C ALA A 382 -2.05 -17.06 7.98
N ARG A 383 -3.27 -17.60 8.07
CA ARG A 383 -3.66 -18.91 7.50
C ARG A 383 -3.39 -18.96 5.99
N ASN A 384 -3.73 -17.90 5.27
CA ASN A 384 -3.48 -17.82 3.83
C ASN A 384 -1.99 -17.78 3.49
N ILE A 385 -1.15 -17.11 4.27
CA ILE A 385 0.30 -17.06 4.03
C ILE A 385 0.95 -18.41 4.33
N ILE A 386 0.50 -19.13 5.36
CA ILE A 386 0.94 -20.49 5.66
C ILE A 386 0.63 -21.42 4.47
N ARG A 387 -0.61 -21.41 3.96
CA ARG A 387 -1.01 -22.19 2.77
C ARG A 387 -0.22 -21.81 1.52
N LEU A 388 -0.02 -20.52 1.27
CA LEU A 388 0.79 -20.03 0.15
C LEU A 388 2.26 -20.47 0.24
N SER A 389 2.73 -20.81 1.44
CA SER A 389 4.07 -21.32 1.68
C SER A 389 4.16 -22.85 1.57
N GLY A 390 3.05 -23.54 1.28
CA GLY A 390 2.98 -24.98 1.09
C GLY A 390 2.74 -25.80 2.35
N PHE A 391 2.26 -25.17 3.43
CA PHE A 391 1.99 -25.79 4.73
C PHE A 391 0.50 -25.70 5.08
N GLU A 392 -0.02 -26.61 5.90
CA GLU A 392 -1.38 -26.54 6.43
C GLU A 392 -1.39 -25.85 7.82
N PRO A 393 -2.18 -24.76 8.00
CA PRO A 393 -2.32 -24.08 9.28
C PRO A 393 -2.84 -25.01 10.38
N ASP A 394 -2.28 -24.87 11.60
CA ASP A 394 -2.61 -25.66 12.79
C ASP A 394 -2.29 -27.17 12.70
N GLU A 395 -1.71 -27.63 11.59
CA GLU A 395 -1.14 -28.99 11.44
C GLU A 395 0.38 -28.92 11.29
N ASP A 396 0.85 -28.24 10.23
CA ASP A 396 2.28 -28.04 9.96
C ASP A 396 2.83 -26.82 10.72
N ILE A 397 2.04 -25.75 10.82
CA ILE A 397 2.43 -24.48 11.45
C ILE A 397 1.30 -23.96 12.32
N ASN A 398 1.54 -23.90 13.63
CA ASN A 398 0.60 -23.36 14.61
C ASN A 398 0.49 -21.83 14.53
N ILE A 399 -0.70 -21.32 14.83
CA ILE A 399 -0.95 -19.90 15.07
C ILE A 399 -1.08 -19.66 16.59
N GLU A 400 -0.23 -18.77 17.13
CA GLU A 400 -0.27 -18.37 18.53
C GLU A 400 -0.83 -16.96 18.70
N TYR A 401 -1.77 -16.79 19.63
CA TYR A 401 -2.34 -15.50 19.97
C TYR A 401 -1.55 -14.82 21.10
N THR A 402 -0.93 -13.68 20.82
CA THR A 402 0.03 -13.02 21.74
C THR A 402 -0.56 -11.86 22.56
N GLY A 403 -1.82 -11.49 22.31
CA GLY A 403 -2.46 -10.33 22.92
C GLY A 403 -2.22 -9.03 22.15
N LEU A 404 -3.07 -8.03 22.39
CA LEU A 404 -2.92 -6.69 21.82
C LEU A 404 -1.70 -5.99 22.42
N ARG A 405 -0.96 -5.27 21.56
CA ARG A 405 0.21 -4.49 21.98
C ARG A 405 -0.20 -3.12 22.50
N PRO A 406 0.65 -2.45 23.31
CA PRO A 406 0.40 -1.08 23.73
C PRO A 406 0.08 -0.15 22.55
N GLY A 407 -0.99 0.64 22.68
CA GLY A 407 -1.42 1.59 21.64
C GLY A 407 -2.22 0.99 20.49
N GLU A 408 -2.34 -0.35 20.40
CA GLU A 408 -2.96 -1.03 19.27
C GLU A 408 -4.50 -1.08 19.38
N LYS A 409 -5.19 -0.77 18.28
CA LYS A 409 -6.64 -0.94 18.17
C LYS A 409 -7.01 -2.34 17.69
N LEU A 410 -8.12 -2.88 18.17
CA LEU A 410 -8.70 -4.10 17.59
C LEU A 410 -9.25 -3.82 16.17
N PHE A 411 -9.90 -2.66 15.99
CA PHE A 411 -10.48 -2.19 14.74
C PHE A 411 -9.94 -0.79 14.42
N GLU A 412 -9.39 -0.61 13.21
CA GLU A 412 -8.99 0.73 12.75
C GLU A 412 -10.21 1.43 12.14
N GLU A 413 -10.35 2.71 12.41
CA GLU A 413 -11.37 3.56 11.80
C GLU A 413 -10.76 4.26 10.58
N LEU A 414 -11.49 4.31 9.47
CA LEU A 414 -11.06 5.12 8.33
C LEU A 414 -11.38 6.60 8.52
N LEU A 415 -12.34 6.93 9.40
CA LEU A 415 -12.92 8.27 9.54
C LEU A 415 -13.38 8.60 10.95
N MET A 416 -13.33 9.88 11.30
CA MET A 416 -13.90 10.41 12.54
C MET A 416 -15.38 10.70 12.33
N ALA A 417 -16.22 10.36 13.31
CA ALA A 417 -17.66 10.63 13.26
C ALA A 417 -17.98 12.13 12.98
N GLU A 418 -17.12 13.04 13.45
CA GLU A 418 -17.25 14.48 13.28
C GLU A 418 -16.86 14.98 11.87
N GLU A 419 -15.96 14.26 11.18
CA GLU A 419 -15.39 14.71 9.91
C GLU A 419 -16.30 14.44 8.71
N GLY A 420 -17.19 13.44 8.75
CA GLY A 420 -18.02 13.06 7.59
C GLY A 420 -17.22 12.83 6.29
N LEU A 421 -17.90 12.48 5.20
CA LEU A 421 -17.28 12.39 3.87
C LEU A 421 -18.00 13.28 2.87
N LYS A 422 -17.20 13.89 2.02
CA LYS A 422 -17.65 14.46 0.76
C LYS A 422 -17.08 13.66 -0.39
N ASP A 423 -17.95 13.26 -1.31
CA ASP A 423 -17.54 12.60 -2.55
C ASP A 423 -16.66 13.50 -3.40
N THR A 424 -15.74 12.89 -4.13
CA THR A 424 -14.97 13.56 -5.19
C THR A 424 -15.39 13.02 -6.55
N ASP A 425 -14.83 13.59 -7.62
CA ASP A 425 -15.00 13.05 -8.98
C ASP A 425 -14.48 11.59 -9.11
N HIS A 426 -13.63 11.15 -8.18
CA HIS A 426 -13.05 9.81 -8.18
C HIS A 426 -13.71 8.93 -7.11
N LYS A 427 -14.33 7.82 -7.52
CA LYS A 427 -15.16 6.95 -6.65
C LYS A 427 -14.46 6.38 -5.42
N LYS A 428 -13.13 6.25 -5.44
CA LYS A 428 -12.31 5.72 -4.33
C LYS A 428 -11.56 6.78 -3.53
N ILE A 429 -11.87 8.06 -3.74
CA ILE A 429 -11.23 9.17 -3.04
C ILE A 429 -12.34 10.04 -2.47
N PHE A 430 -12.29 10.28 -1.18
CA PHE A 430 -13.22 11.15 -0.47
C PHE A 430 -12.46 12.29 0.20
N ILE A 431 -13.16 13.36 0.55
CA ILE A 431 -12.61 14.48 1.31
C ILE A 431 -13.27 14.51 2.69
N GLY A 432 -12.47 14.47 3.77
CA GLY A 432 -12.96 14.72 5.12
C GLY A 432 -13.32 16.21 5.30
N LYS A 433 -14.35 16.53 6.10
CA LYS A 433 -14.72 17.93 6.31
C LYS A 433 -13.56 18.71 6.95
N PRO A 434 -13.30 19.94 6.46
CA PRO A 434 -12.34 20.82 7.10
C PRO A 434 -12.72 21.08 8.56
N GLN A 435 -11.74 21.00 9.45
CA GLN A 435 -11.91 21.43 10.84
C GLN A 435 -11.40 22.87 10.98
N THR A 436 -12.05 23.64 11.85
CA THR A 436 -11.58 24.97 12.22
C THR A 436 -10.71 24.87 13.46
N PHE A 437 -9.54 25.51 13.42
CA PHE A 437 -8.59 25.50 14.52
C PHE A 437 -8.33 26.89 15.05
N ASN A 438 -8.09 26.99 16.37
CA ASN A 438 -7.48 28.17 16.94
C ASN A 438 -5.96 28.09 16.71
N LYS A 439 -5.47 28.87 15.72
CA LYS A 439 -4.06 28.87 15.31
C LYS A 439 -3.12 29.24 16.45
N ASP A 440 -3.47 30.24 17.24
CA ASP A 440 -2.65 30.72 18.36
C ASP A 440 -2.52 29.63 19.43
N GLU A 441 -3.62 28.94 19.73
CA GLU A 441 -3.61 27.78 20.64
C GLU A 441 -2.71 26.65 20.12
N ILE A 442 -2.82 26.32 18.83
CA ILE A 442 -1.96 25.30 18.21
C ILE A 442 -0.49 25.69 18.32
N PHE A 443 -0.12 26.91 17.94
CA PHE A 443 1.28 27.34 17.97
C PHE A 443 1.86 27.32 19.39
N VAL A 444 1.10 27.75 20.40
CA VAL A 444 1.51 27.68 21.80
C VAL A 444 1.72 26.23 22.24
N LEU A 445 0.81 25.32 21.90
CA LEU A 445 0.93 23.91 22.25
C LEU A 445 2.09 23.22 21.52
N ILE A 446 2.34 23.57 20.25
CA ILE A 446 3.47 23.08 19.48
C ILE A 446 4.80 23.52 20.10
N GLU A 447 4.94 24.77 20.53
CA GLU A 447 6.18 25.21 21.17
C GLU A 447 6.40 24.55 22.54
N LYS A 448 5.34 24.32 23.33
CA LYS A 448 5.44 23.51 24.55
C LYS A 448 5.87 22.07 24.26
N LEU A 449 5.32 21.44 23.21
CA LEU A 449 5.74 20.11 22.77
C LEU A 449 7.20 20.09 22.30
N ARG A 450 7.68 21.18 21.67
CA ARG A 450 9.08 21.33 21.26
C ARG A 450 9.97 21.31 22.50
N GLU A 451 9.63 22.13 23.48
CA GLU A 451 10.39 22.25 24.73
C GLU A 451 10.38 20.94 25.53
N ALA A 452 9.28 20.20 25.55
CA ALA A 452 9.20 18.90 26.21
C ALA A 452 10.05 17.85 25.46
N ALA A 453 9.87 17.73 24.14
CA ALA A 453 10.54 16.69 23.34
C ALA A 453 12.05 16.90 23.25
N PHE A 454 12.54 18.12 23.02
CA PHE A 454 13.97 18.39 22.87
C PHE A 454 14.76 18.40 24.18
N ASN A 455 14.07 18.50 25.33
CA ASN A 455 14.67 18.36 26.65
C ASN A 455 14.40 16.99 27.30
N GLU A 456 13.93 16.01 26.51
CA GLU A 456 13.65 14.62 26.96
C GLU A 456 12.67 14.51 28.14
N ARG A 457 11.69 15.41 28.25
CA ARG A 457 10.61 15.35 29.25
C ARG A 457 9.44 14.51 28.74
N GLU A 458 9.66 13.20 28.68
CA GLU A 458 8.70 12.25 28.08
C GLU A 458 7.34 12.27 28.78
N GLU A 459 7.31 12.44 30.10
CA GLU A 459 6.11 12.49 30.92
C GLU A 459 5.15 13.62 30.54
N GLU A 460 5.66 14.69 29.95
CA GLU A 460 4.85 15.82 29.48
C GLU A 460 4.22 15.59 28.10
N ILE A 461 4.77 14.65 27.31
CA ILE A 461 4.38 14.45 25.90
C ILE A 461 2.91 14.06 25.77
N ASN A 462 2.48 13.00 26.46
CA ASN A 462 1.10 12.54 26.35
C ASN A 462 0.07 13.60 26.83
N PRO A 463 0.24 14.24 27.99
CA PRO A 463 -0.63 15.35 28.42
C PRO A 463 -0.71 16.50 27.41
N LEU A 464 0.41 16.92 26.82
CA LEU A 464 0.44 17.99 25.81
C LEU A 464 -0.20 17.54 24.50
N MET A 465 0.08 16.31 24.05
CA MET A 465 -0.51 15.75 22.84
C MET A 465 -2.02 15.61 22.95
N ARG A 466 -2.58 15.28 24.11
CA ARG A 466 -4.05 15.24 24.31
C ARG A 466 -4.69 16.64 24.31
N LYS A 467 -3.94 17.68 24.68
CA LYS A 467 -4.41 19.07 24.54
C LYS A 467 -4.41 19.51 23.09
N LEU A 468 -3.37 19.16 22.34
CA LEU A 468 -3.25 19.48 20.92
C LEU A 468 -4.25 18.68 20.07
N VAL A 469 -4.24 17.35 20.21
CA VAL A 469 -5.10 16.42 19.51
C VAL A 469 -6.16 15.93 20.51
N LYS A 470 -7.27 16.66 20.59
CA LYS A 470 -8.36 16.39 21.56
C LYS A 470 -8.98 14.99 21.42
N THR A 471 -8.82 14.38 20.25
CA THR A 471 -9.30 13.04 19.91
C THR A 471 -8.26 11.95 20.18
N TYR A 472 -7.10 12.30 20.75
CA TYR A 472 -6.12 11.34 21.23
C TYR A 472 -6.60 10.74 22.55
N VAL A 473 -7.17 9.55 22.46
CA VAL A 473 -7.76 8.81 23.58
C VAL A 473 -6.84 7.66 23.99
N ARG A 474 -7.11 7.05 25.14
CA ARG A 474 -6.31 5.89 25.58
C ARG A 474 -6.84 4.62 24.89
N PRO A 475 -5.97 3.63 24.61
CA PRO A 475 -6.39 2.37 24.00
C PRO A 475 -7.51 1.65 24.77
N GLU A 476 -7.47 1.71 26.10
CA GLU A 476 -8.45 1.06 26.98
C GLU A 476 -9.86 1.63 26.76
N ASP A 477 -9.95 2.94 26.50
CA ASP A 477 -11.22 3.63 26.27
C ASP A 477 -11.88 3.23 24.93
N VAL A 478 -11.13 2.63 23.99
CA VAL A 478 -11.60 2.27 22.63
C VAL A 478 -11.77 0.77 22.44
N ASN A 479 -10.89 -0.03 23.05
CA ASN A 479 -10.91 -1.48 22.88
C ASN A 479 -11.97 -2.19 23.74
N GLY A 480 -12.65 -1.48 24.65
CA GLY A 480 -13.68 -2.05 25.52
C GLY A 480 -13.15 -3.12 26.48
N LEU A 481 -11.87 -2.99 26.89
CA LEU A 481 -11.16 -3.90 27.79
C LEU A 481 -11.25 -3.43 29.25
#